data_AF-A0A4P5SQ24-F1
#
_entry.id   AF-A0A4P5SQ24-F1
#
_cell.length_a   1.000
_cell.length_b   1.000
_cell.length_c   1.000
_cell.angle_alpha   90.00
_cell.angle_beta   90.00
_cell.angle_gamma   90.00
#
_symmetry.space_group_name_H-M   'P 1'
#
loop_
_entity.id
_entity.type
_entity.pdbx_description
1 polymer ?
#
loop_
_entity_poly.entity_id
_entity_poly.type
_entity_poly.pdbx_seq_one_letter_code
_entity_poly.pdbx_strand_id
1 'polypeptide(L)'
;MKPILNKNIKKAFSLIELSVVILIIGILVAGVTSSSRLISRMRIITAQSLTRSSDVNTIRDISFWVETSLDQALTNSAGTFDLENAQAISSWNGINSQSSFKINITQSNTARQPTYRTDGINGIPSVNFNGSQILENTANMPIPVGNKNYAYVVVWRANSVTAGGQILVSQGIPGSNVSRLSSIAIATNNYGFAGDMNDFYSPAVQANTPYVTIMNVNNNLATGNIIIYTNSNTAISGTTGGGSASLNVGGVAFAVGGRLYEQFFGGLISEVIVFDRNLNSEEIVSINRYLGKKYNIKIN
;
A
#
# COMPACT_ATOMS: atom_id res chain seq x y z
N MET A 1 29.23 53.21 -60.04
CA MET A 1 29.38 53.04 -58.56
C MET A 1 28.58 51.81 -58.17
N LYS A 2 29.23 50.65 -57.92
CA LYS A 2 28.54 49.37 -57.63
C LYS A 2 28.41 49.20 -56.11
N PRO A 3 27.24 48.81 -55.57
CA PRO A 3 27.06 48.65 -54.13
C PRO A 3 27.74 47.35 -53.66
N ILE A 4 28.50 47.44 -52.56
CA ILE A 4 29.13 46.29 -51.91
C ILE A 4 28.03 45.55 -51.13
N LEU A 5 27.68 44.34 -51.58
CA LEU A 5 26.79 43.43 -50.85
C LEU A 5 27.51 42.91 -49.60
N ASN A 6 27.07 43.37 -48.43
CA ASN A 6 27.59 42.91 -47.14
C ASN A 6 27.08 41.48 -46.87
N LYS A 7 27.93 40.48 -47.11
CA LYS A 7 27.59 39.05 -46.95
C LYS A 7 27.66 38.70 -45.45
N ASN A 8 26.51 38.63 -44.78
CA ASN A 8 26.41 38.14 -43.40
C ASN A 8 26.78 36.66 -43.33
N ILE A 9 28.06 36.35 -43.07
CA ILE A 9 28.52 34.99 -42.79
C ILE A 9 28.05 34.64 -41.38
N LYS A 10 27.08 33.73 -41.27
CA LYS A 10 26.72 33.14 -39.98
C LYS A 10 27.93 32.35 -39.48
N LYS A 11 28.58 32.83 -38.41
CA LYS A 11 29.70 32.13 -37.79
C LYS A 11 29.15 30.87 -37.11
N ALA A 12 29.71 29.71 -37.46
CA ALA A 12 29.45 28.46 -36.75
C ALA A 12 30.19 28.49 -35.40
N PHE A 13 29.65 27.79 -34.40
CA PHE A 13 30.32 27.62 -33.11
C PHE A 13 31.66 26.90 -33.27
N SER A 14 32.66 27.32 -32.50
CA SER A 14 33.95 26.63 -32.43
C SER A 14 33.81 25.29 -31.71
N LEU A 15 34.63 24.31 -32.10
CA LEU A 15 34.69 23.00 -31.42
C LEU A 15 35.00 23.14 -29.91
N ILE A 16 35.75 24.16 -29.51
CA ILE A 16 36.06 24.42 -28.10
C ILE A 16 34.87 25.00 -27.32
N GLU A 17 34.05 25.81 -27.98
CA GLU A 17 32.82 26.35 -27.37
C GLU A 17 31.82 25.22 -27.16
N LEU A 18 31.70 24.32 -28.14
CA LEU A 18 30.84 23.15 -28.03
C LEU A 18 31.35 22.17 -26.94
N SER A 19 32.66 21.96 -26.82
CA SER A 19 33.20 21.02 -25.82
C SER A 19 33.02 21.52 -24.39
N VAL A 20 33.20 22.83 -24.14
CA VAL A 20 32.93 23.44 -22.83
C VAL A 20 31.45 23.34 -22.48
N VAL A 21 30.54 23.58 -23.43
CA VAL A 21 29.10 23.46 -23.21
C VAL A 21 28.72 22.01 -22.87
N ILE A 22 29.23 21.02 -23.61
CA ILE A 22 28.96 19.61 -23.33
C ILE A 22 29.51 19.20 -21.96
N LEU A 23 30.70 19.68 -21.58
CA LEU A 23 31.28 19.42 -20.26
C LEU A 23 30.40 19.97 -19.13
N ILE A 24 29.97 21.23 -19.25
CA ILE A 24 29.10 21.87 -18.26
C ILE A 24 27.78 21.11 -18.13
N ILE A 25 27.15 20.74 -19.26
CA ILE A 25 25.93 19.92 -19.26
C ILE A 25 26.17 18.57 -18.59
N GLY A 26 27.30 17.91 -18.89
CA GLY A 26 27.66 16.63 -18.30
C GLY A 26 27.80 16.70 -16.77
N ILE A 27 28.48 17.73 -16.26
CA ILE A 27 28.65 17.96 -14.82
C ILE A 27 27.29 18.25 -14.16
N LEU A 28 26.45 19.06 -14.78
CA LEU A 28 25.12 19.38 -14.24
C LEU A 28 24.21 18.15 -14.17
N VAL A 29 24.17 17.34 -15.22
CA VAL A 29 23.37 16.10 -15.24
C VAL A 29 23.87 15.11 -14.20
N ALA A 30 25.20 14.93 -14.06
CA ALA A 30 25.79 14.09 -13.04
C ALA A 30 25.47 14.58 -11.62
N GLY A 31 25.53 15.90 -11.39
CA GLY A 31 25.15 16.52 -10.12
C GLY A 31 23.69 16.26 -9.75
N VAL A 32 22.75 16.57 -10.65
CA VAL A 32 21.30 16.40 -10.42
C VAL A 32 20.94 14.94 -10.16
N THR A 33 21.46 14.01 -10.98
CA THR A 33 21.18 12.58 -10.80
C THR A 33 21.74 12.06 -9.47
N SER A 34 22.93 12.49 -9.05
CA SER A 34 23.51 12.09 -7.77
C SER A 34 22.73 12.62 -6.58
N SER A 35 22.31 13.89 -6.62
CA SER A 35 21.45 14.50 -5.59
C SER A 35 20.11 13.79 -5.49
N SER A 36 19.48 13.43 -6.61
CA SER A 36 18.20 12.71 -6.61
C SER A 36 18.30 11.33 -5.95
N ARG A 37 19.38 10.58 -6.21
CA ARG A 37 19.64 9.29 -5.57
C ARG A 37 19.88 9.44 -4.07
N LEU A 38 20.61 10.47 -3.65
CA LEU A 38 20.86 10.75 -2.23
C LEU A 38 19.55 11.05 -1.49
N ILE A 39 18.71 11.93 -2.04
CA ILE A 39 17.41 12.26 -1.46
C ILE A 39 16.53 11.00 -1.35
N SER A 40 16.48 10.19 -2.40
CA SER A 40 15.75 8.91 -2.38
C SER A 40 16.26 8.01 -1.26
N ARG A 41 17.59 7.84 -1.12
CA ARG A 41 18.18 7.02 -0.04
C ARG A 41 17.84 7.54 1.34
N MET A 42 17.92 8.86 1.56
CA MET A 42 17.55 9.47 2.85
C MET A 42 16.08 9.21 3.21
N ARG A 43 15.18 9.26 2.22
CA ARG A 43 13.76 8.90 2.43
C ARG A 43 13.60 7.44 2.86
N ILE A 44 14.29 6.50 2.22
CA ILE A 44 14.25 5.08 2.61
C ILE A 44 14.78 4.89 4.03
N ILE A 45 15.96 5.43 4.35
CA ILE A 45 16.55 5.31 5.69
C ILE A 45 15.62 5.88 6.75
N THR A 46 14.98 7.02 6.47
CA THR A 46 14.00 7.63 7.37
C THR A 46 12.78 6.74 7.55
N ALA A 47 12.23 6.18 6.47
CA ALA A 47 11.09 5.27 6.50
C ALA A 47 11.41 4.00 7.32
N GLN A 48 12.58 3.40 7.09
CA GLN A 48 13.07 2.25 7.85
C GLN A 48 13.21 2.57 9.35
N SER A 49 13.80 3.73 9.67
CA SER A 49 13.94 4.18 11.07
C SER A 49 12.57 4.35 11.72
N LEU A 50 11.62 5.00 11.03
CA LEU A 50 10.26 5.19 11.52
C LEU A 50 9.55 3.85 11.76
N THR A 51 9.72 2.86 10.89
CA THR A 51 9.14 1.52 11.08
C THR A 51 9.73 0.83 12.30
N ARG A 52 11.06 0.79 12.42
CA ARG A 52 11.76 0.13 13.53
C ARG A 52 11.47 0.77 14.89
N SER A 53 11.31 2.09 14.94
CA SER A 53 11.03 2.84 16.18
C SER A 53 9.55 3.14 16.40
N SER A 54 8.64 2.60 15.57
CA SER A 54 7.21 2.89 15.70
C SER A 54 6.61 2.22 16.94
N ASP A 55 5.67 2.91 17.59
CA ASP A 55 4.91 2.36 18.71
C ASP A 55 4.07 1.16 18.29
N VAL A 56 3.81 0.98 16.98
CA VAL A 56 3.14 -0.19 16.42
C VAL A 56 3.77 -1.48 16.94
N ASN A 57 5.11 -1.53 17.06
CA ASN A 57 5.83 -2.69 17.61
C ASN A 57 5.42 -3.07 19.04
N THR A 58 4.83 -2.15 19.80
CA THR A 58 4.39 -2.35 21.19
C THR A 58 2.88 -2.55 21.33
N ILE A 59 2.11 -2.27 20.27
CA ILE A 59 0.66 -2.50 20.26
C ILE A 59 0.42 -4.01 20.23
N ARG A 60 -0.23 -4.55 21.27
CA ARG A 60 -0.45 -6.00 21.39
C ARG A 60 -1.33 -6.54 20.26
N ASP A 61 -1.18 -7.85 20.02
CA ASP A 61 -2.05 -8.65 19.16
C ASP A 61 -1.95 -8.31 17.67
N ILE A 62 -0.76 -7.88 17.23
CA ILE A 62 -0.42 -7.86 15.79
C ILE A 62 -0.36 -9.30 15.31
N SER A 63 -1.15 -9.63 14.30
CA SER A 63 -1.14 -10.96 13.69
C SER A 63 -0.50 -10.98 12.30
N PHE A 64 -0.47 -9.83 11.62
CA PHE A 64 0.23 -9.67 10.33
C PHE A 64 0.73 -8.24 10.19
N TRP A 65 1.94 -8.10 9.65
CA TRP A 65 2.50 -6.79 9.31
C TRP A 65 3.48 -6.94 8.17
N VAL A 66 3.26 -6.22 7.07
CA VAL A 66 4.15 -6.12 5.93
C VAL A 66 4.29 -4.67 5.48
N GLU A 67 5.47 -4.29 5.01
CA GLU A 67 5.78 -2.94 4.50
C GLU A 67 6.92 -3.02 3.46
N THR A 68 7.24 -1.93 2.76
CA THR A 68 8.09 -1.97 1.55
C THR A 68 9.48 -1.36 1.66
N SER A 69 9.83 -0.78 2.81
CA SER A 69 11.06 0.02 2.97
C SER A 69 12.21 -0.72 3.67
N LEU A 70 11.93 -1.70 4.53
CA LEU A 70 12.96 -2.48 5.21
C LEU A 70 13.68 -3.42 4.24
N ASP A 71 14.93 -3.68 4.58
CA ASP A 71 15.72 -4.69 3.91
C ASP A 71 15.03 -6.06 4.06
N GLN A 72 14.99 -6.83 2.97
CA GLN A 72 14.36 -8.16 2.91
C GLN A 72 12.83 -8.17 3.12
N ALA A 73 12.15 -7.02 3.11
CA ALA A 73 10.70 -6.98 3.24
C ALA A 73 9.98 -7.60 2.03
N LEU A 74 10.62 -7.59 0.86
CA LEU A 74 10.08 -8.12 -0.38
C LEU A 74 11.09 -9.08 -1.02
N THR A 75 10.58 -10.16 -1.62
CA THR A 75 11.38 -11.12 -2.40
C THR A 75 10.95 -11.06 -3.86
N ASN A 76 11.90 -11.00 -4.77
CA ASN A 76 11.63 -11.02 -6.21
C ASN A 76 11.38 -12.44 -6.75
N SER A 77 11.04 -12.58 -8.02
CA SER A 77 10.80 -13.90 -8.67
C SER A 77 12.01 -14.83 -8.68
N ALA A 78 13.23 -14.29 -8.55
CA ALA A 78 14.47 -15.05 -8.47
C ALA A 78 14.83 -15.48 -7.03
N GLY A 79 14.01 -15.13 -6.03
CA GLY A 79 14.26 -15.49 -4.64
C GLY A 79 15.26 -14.58 -3.92
N THR A 80 15.61 -13.42 -4.49
CA THR A 80 16.52 -12.46 -3.85
C THR A 80 15.77 -11.22 -3.32
N PHE A 81 16.46 -10.43 -2.50
CA PHE A 81 15.91 -9.20 -1.89
C PHE A 81 16.29 -7.93 -2.65
N ASP A 82 17.10 -8.06 -3.70
CA ASP A 82 17.51 -6.96 -4.55
C ASP A 82 16.39 -6.68 -5.56
N LEU A 83 15.75 -5.52 -5.40
CA LEU A 83 14.61 -5.12 -6.20
C LEU A 83 14.91 -3.83 -6.95
N GLU A 84 14.77 -3.93 -8.27
CA GLU A 84 14.75 -2.78 -9.17
C GLU A 84 13.31 -2.36 -9.49
N ASN A 85 13.14 -1.13 -9.96
CA ASN A 85 11.82 -0.64 -10.34
C ASN A 85 11.19 -1.52 -11.43
N ALA A 86 9.89 -1.78 -11.28
CA ALA A 86 9.07 -2.67 -12.09
C ALA A 86 9.41 -4.17 -12.00
N GLN A 87 10.35 -4.58 -11.15
CA GLN A 87 10.65 -5.99 -10.95
C GLN A 87 9.48 -6.73 -10.27
N ALA A 88 9.20 -7.96 -10.70
CA ALA A 88 8.14 -8.77 -10.13
C ALA A 88 8.46 -9.24 -8.70
N ILE A 89 7.45 -9.20 -7.84
CA ILE A 89 7.50 -9.56 -6.42
C ILE A 89 6.81 -10.92 -6.24
N SER A 90 7.55 -11.89 -5.74
CA SER A 90 7.03 -13.24 -5.45
C SER A 90 6.56 -13.40 -4.01
N SER A 91 7.07 -12.59 -3.07
CA SER A 91 6.72 -12.64 -1.66
C SER A 91 6.78 -11.26 -1.01
N TRP A 92 5.83 -10.99 -0.12
CA TRP A 92 5.88 -9.91 0.85
C TRP A 92 6.01 -10.51 2.25
N ASN A 93 7.16 -10.26 2.86
CA ASN A 93 7.63 -10.96 4.04
C ASN A 93 7.15 -10.26 5.31
N GLY A 94 6.57 -11.03 6.23
CA GLY A 94 6.06 -10.52 7.50
C GLY A 94 7.16 -9.95 8.39
N ILE A 95 6.93 -8.77 8.96
CA ILE A 95 7.89 -8.06 9.82
C ILE A 95 7.46 -8.00 11.29
N ASN A 96 6.32 -8.61 11.64
CA ASN A 96 5.82 -8.64 13.02
C ASN A 96 6.92 -9.11 14.00
N SER A 97 7.31 -8.23 14.92
CA SER A 97 8.36 -8.44 15.90
C SER A 97 7.88 -9.17 17.16
N GLN A 98 6.56 -9.25 17.38
CA GLN A 98 5.95 -9.90 18.55
C GLN A 98 5.80 -11.41 18.39
N SER A 99 6.00 -11.94 17.17
CA SER A 99 5.85 -13.36 16.87
C SER A 99 7.12 -13.91 16.21
N SER A 100 7.56 -15.09 16.64
CA SER A 100 8.59 -15.86 15.94
C SER A 100 8.06 -16.47 14.64
N PHE A 101 6.74 -16.69 14.54
CA PHE A 101 6.07 -17.14 13.34
C PHE A 101 5.55 -15.94 12.54
N LYS A 102 6.12 -15.73 11.36
CA LYS A 102 5.80 -14.62 10.46
C LYS A 102 4.94 -15.12 9.31
N ILE A 103 3.78 -14.51 9.14
CA ILE A 103 2.93 -14.76 7.98
C ILE A 103 3.48 -13.95 6.80
N ASN A 104 3.87 -14.66 5.74
CA ASN A 104 4.22 -14.07 4.45
C ASN A 104 3.04 -14.24 3.50
N ILE A 105 2.91 -13.37 2.50
CA ILE A 105 1.98 -13.55 1.38
C ILE A 105 2.79 -13.70 0.10
N THR A 106 2.44 -14.69 -0.72
CA THR A 106 3.24 -15.10 -1.87
C THR A 106 2.41 -15.21 -3.14
N GLN A 107 3.09 -15.28 -4.27
CA GLN A 107 2.47 -15.58 -5.56
C GLN A 107 3.46 -16.36 -6.43
N SER A 108 3.15 -17.64 -6.65
CA SER A 108 4.00 -18.52 -7.46
C SER A 108 3.79 -18.34 -8.96
N ASN A 109 2.62 -17.86 -9.39
CA ASN A 109 2.34 -17.57 -10.80
C ASN A 109 2.92 -16.20 -11.16
N THR A 110 3.97 -16.18 -11.99
CA THR A 110 4.66 -14.96 -12.43
C THR A 110 3.74 -13.95 -13.12
N ALA A 111 2.69 -14.40 -13.82
CA ALA A 111 1.71 -13.50 -14.45
C ALA A 111 0.81 -12.78 -13.44
N ARG A 112 0.72 -13.29 -12.21
CA ARG A 112 -0.08 -12.71 -11.12
C ARG A 112 0.77 -11.99 -10.06
N GLN A 113 2.10 -12.04 -10.17
CA GLN A 113 3.00 -11.33 -9.27
C GLN A 113 2.89 -9.82 -9.49
N PRO A 114 2.67 -9.01 -8.42
CA PRO A 114 2.74 -7.56 -8.54
C PRO A 114 4.19 -7.09 -8.77
N THR A 115 4.35 -5.79 -9.01
CA THR A 115 5.66 -5.19 -9.33
C THR A 115 6.12 -4.25 -8.23
N TYR A 116 7.44 -4.17 -8.02
CA TYR A 116 8.04 -3.21 -7.12
C TYR A 116 8.08 -1.83 -7.77
N ARG A 117 7.66 -0.79 -7.05
CA ARG A 117 7.73 0.59 -7.51
C ARG A 117 8.59 1.39 -6.54
N THR A 118 9.72 1.91 -7.01
CA THR A 118 10.68 2.67 -6.18
C THR A 118 10.11 4.05 -5.79
N ASP A 119 9.51 4.73 -6.77
CA ASP A 119 8.70 5.95 -6.61
C ASP A 119 7.24 5.56 -6.29
N GLY A 120 7.01 5.04 -5.09
CA GLY A 120 5.67 4.67 -4.64
C GLY A 120 4.89 5.85 -4.06
N ILE A 121 4.22 5.63 -2.93
CA ILE A 121 3.44 6.68 -2.26
C ILE A 121 4.40 7.72 -1.68
N ASN A 122 4.32 8.95 -2.20
CA ASN A 122 5.14 10.09 -1.82
C ASN A 122 6.66 9.82 -1.84
N GLY A 123 7.10 8.97 -2.77
CA GLY A 123 8.51 8.62 -2.95
C GLY A 123 9.06 7.59 -1.96
N ILE A 124 8.19 6.91 -1.21
CA ILE A 124 8.52 5.67 -0.50
C ILE A 124 8.08 4.48 -1.37
N PRO A 125 8.88 3.40 -1.48
CA PRO A 125 8.56 2.28 -2.34
C PRO A 125 7.20 1.66 -2.06
N SER A 126 6.61 0.99 -3.04
CA SER A 126 5.29 0.36 -2.89
C SER A 126 5.18 -0.88 -3.76
N VAL A 127 4.26 -1.77 -3.39
CA VAL A 127 3.84 -2.87 -4.24
C VAL A 127 2.77 -2.33 -5.19
N ASN A 128 3.02 -2.45 -6.49
CA ASN A 128 2.14 -1.98 -7.56
C ASN A 128 1.37 -3.15 -8.18
N PHE A 129 0.04 -3.10 -8.05
CA PHE A 129 -0.91 -4.05 -8.61
C PHE A 129 -1.58 -3.44 -9.84
N ASN A 130 -1.77 -4.25 -10.88
CA ASN A 130 -2.29 -3.82 -12.18
C ASN A 130 -3.78 -4.14 -12.41
N GLY A 131 -4.51 -4.65 -11.42
CA GLY A 131 -5.90 -5.10 -11.58
C GLY A 131 -6.06 -6.56 -12.01
N SER A 132 -5.00 -7.36 -12.04
CA SER A 132 -5.06 -8.82 -12.24
C SER A 132 -4.06 -9.61 -11.37
N GLN A 133 -3.39 -8.92 -10.45
CA GLN A 133 -2.30 -9.43 -9.61
C GLN A 133 -2.75 -9.56 -8.16
N ILE A 134 -2.13 -10.46 -7.40
CA ILE A 134 -2.43 -10.68 -5.99
C ILE A 134 -1.23 -11.33 -5.28
N LEU A 135 -1.10 -11.07 -3.98
CA LEU A 135 -0.25 -11.85 -3.08
C LEU A 135 -1.15 -12.52 -2.03
N GLU A 136 -0.96 -13.80 -1.77
CA GLU A 136 -1.89 -14.60 -0.97
C GLU A 136 -1.18 -15.58 -0.03
N ASN A 137 -1.90 -16.01 1.01
CA ASN A 137 -1.53 -17.10 1.89
C ASN A 137 -2.78 -17.95 2.14
N THR A 138 -2.70 -19.24 1.85
CA THR A 138 -3.80 -20.20 2.04
C THR A 138 -3.55 -21.17 3.18
N ALA A 139 -2.43 -21.03 3.88
CA ALA A 139 -2.02 -21.93 4.97
C ALA A 139 -2.21 -21.29 6.34
N ASN A 140 -1.96 -19.98 6.46
CA ASN A 140 -1.96 -19.27 7.73
C ASN A 140 -2.77 -17.98 7.62
N MET A 141 -3.80 -17.87 8.47
CA MET A 141 -4.70 -16.73 8.50
C MET A 141 -4.30 -15.77 9.63
N PRO A 142 -4.14 -14.46 9.35
CA PRO A 142 -3.89 -13.46 10.38
C PRO A 142 -5.02 -13.36 11.42
N ILE A 143 -6.27 -13.56 11.01
CA ILE A 143 -7.42 -13.51 11.92
C ILE A 143 -7.90 -14.96 12.14
N PRO A 144 -8.07 -15.43 13.37
CA PRO A 144 -8.63 -16.75 13.64
C PRO A 144 -10.02 -16.90 13.02
N VAL A 145 -10.30 -18.10 12.51
CA VAL A 145 -11.59 -18.40 11.88
C VAL A 145 -12.72 -18.22 12.89
N GLY A 146 -13.77 -17.51 12.49
CA GLY A 146 -14.90 -17.20 13.35
C GLY A 146 -14.65 -16.08 14.34
N ASN A 147 -13.46 -15.45 14.35
CA ASN A 147 -13.30 -14.18 15.06
C ASN A 147 -14.20 -13.13 14.39
N LYS A 148 -14.64 -12.18 15.21
CA LYS A 148 -15.58 -11.11 14.88
C LYS A 148 -15.06 -9.74 15.32
N ASN A 149 -13.91 -9.69 16.01
CA ASN A 149 -13.29 -8.47 16.51
C ASN A 149 -11.85 -8.39 16.03
N TYR A 150 -11.57 -7.48 15.11
CA TYR A 150 -10.25 -7.33 14.47
C TYR A 150 -10.08 -5.92 13.91
N ALA A 151 -8.86 -5.61 13.48
CA ALA A 151 -8.57 -4.36 12.81
C ALA A 151 -7.65 -4.55 11.60
N TYR A 152 -7.91 -3.78 10.55
CA TYR A 152 -7.02 -3.62 9.40
C TYR A 152 -6.44 -2.21 9.38
N VAL A 153 -5.16 -2.11 9.03
CA VAL A 153 -4.48 -0.86 8.69
C VAL A 153 -3.88 -1.03 7.30
N VAL A 154 -4.13 -0.09 6.40
CA VAL A 154 -3.62 -0.14 5.03
C VAL A 154 -3.17 1.25 4.58
N VAL A 155 -1.97 1.33 3.98
CA VAL A 155 -1.51 2.50 3.23
C VAL A 155 -1.59 2.20 1.73
N TRP A 156 -2.37 2.98 1.01
CA TRP A 156 -2.72 2.66 -0.38
C TRP A 156 -3.03 3.88 -1.24
N ARG A 157 -3.03 3.68 -2.57
CA ARG A 157 -3.46 4.65 -3.58
C ARG A 157 -4.00 3.90 -4.79
N ALA A 158 -5.30 4.01 -5.08
CA ALA A 158 -5.90 3.41 -6.27
C ALA A 158 -5.56 4.20 -7.53
N ASN A 159 -5.36 3.53 -8.67
CA ASN A 159 -5.20 4.20 -9.97
C ASN A 159 -6.55 4.63 -10.54
N SER A 160 -7.62 3.90 -10.20
CA SER A 160 -8.99 4.15 -10.63
C SER A 160 -9.97 3.73 -9.54
N VAL A 161 -11.18 4.30 -9.59
CA VAL A 161 -12.31 3.90 -8.75
C VAL A 161 -13.42 3.48 -9.72
N THR A 162 -13.63 2.17 -9.87
CA THR A 162 -14.48 1.59 -10.92
C THR A 162 -15.69 0.87 -10.35
N ALA A 163 -16.77 0.80 -11.11
CA ALA A 163 -17.87 -0.12 -10.85
C ALA A 163 -17.37 -1.58 -10.91
N GLY A 164 -17.81 -2.43 -9.99
CA GLY A 164 -17.40 -3.85 -9.90
C GLY A 164 -16.57 -4.23 -8.66
N GLY A 165 -16.04 -3.23 -7.95
CA GLY A 165 -15.36 -3.42 -6.66
C GLY A 165 -13.90 -3.86 -6.78
N GLN A 166 -13.02 -3.29 -5.97
CA GLN A 166 -11.60 -3.69 -5.86
C GLN A 166 -11.27 -3.96 -4.39
N ILE A 167 -10.58 -5.05 -4.10
CA ILE A 167 -10.22 -5.42 -2.73
C ILE A 167 -8.76 -5.10 -2.44
N LEU A 168 -8.53 -4.33 -1.37
CA LEU A 168 -7.18 -3.98 -0.92
C LEU A 168 -6.54 -5.14 -0.15
N VAL A 169 -7.28 -5.66 0.82
CA VAL A 169 -6.90 -6.77 1.70
C VAL A 169 -8.14 -7.58 2.00
N SER A 170 -8.02 -8.90 2.02
CA SER A 170 -9.12 -9.80 2.37
C SER A 170 -8.66 -11.00 3.19
N GLN A 171 -9.57 -11.49 4.02
CA GLN A 171 -9.54 -12.83 4.55
C GLN A 171 -10.92 -13.48 4.41
N GLY A 172 -10.98 -14.72 3.95
CA GLY A 172 -12.26 -15.45 3.85
C GLY A 172 -12.40 -16.25 2.56
N ILE A 173 -13.65 -16.58 2.21
CA ILE A 173 -13.97 -17.49 1.11
C ILE A 173 -14.67 -16.73 -0.02
N PRO A 174 -14.35 -17.02 -1.30
CA PRO A 174 -15.20 -16.66 -2.44
C PRO A 174 -16.52 -17.46 -2.46
N GLY A 175 -17.66 -16.77 -2.44
CA GLY A 175 -18.87 -17.18 -3.16
C GLY A 175 -19.66 -18.43 -2.73
N SER A 176 -19.56 -18.94 -1.50
CA SER A 176 -20.41 -20.09 -1.06
C SER A 176 -20.92 -20.05 0.38
N ASN A 177 -20.31 -19.24 1.26
CA ASN A 177 -20.86 -18.93 2.58
C ASN A 177 -20.93 -17.42 2.71
N VAL A 178 -22.14 -16.86 2.59
CA VAL A 178 -22.39 -15.42 2.72
C VAL A 178 -21.83 -14.91 4.05
N SER A 179 -21.30 -13.69 4.03
CA SER A 179 -20.89 -12.98 5.26
C SER A 179 -19.72 -13.65 6.02
N ARG A 180 -18.81 -14.30 5.29
CA ARG A 180 -17.54 -14.81 5.85
C ARG A 180 -16.29 -14.18 5.26
N LEU A 181 -16.48 -13.14 4.45
CA LEU A 181 -15.40 -12.30 3.98
C LEU A 181 -15.13 -11.20 5.01
N SER A 182 -13.86 -10.86 5.15
CA SER A 182 -13.37 -9.75 5.95
C SER A 182 -12.44 -8.98 5.05
N SER A 183 -12.84 -7.80 4.60
CA SER A 183 -12.03 -7.05 3.63
C SER A 183 -12.21 -5.54 3.74
N ILE A 184 -11.21 -4.83 3.24
CA ILE A 184 -11.37 -3.44 2.82
C ILE A 184 -11.52 -3.44 1.31
N ALA A 185 -12.67 -2.94 0.83
CA ALA A 185 -12.97 -2.86 -0.59
C ALA A 185 -13.33 -1.43 -1.00
N ILE A 186 -12.92 -1.09 -2.22
CA ILE A 186 -13.30 0.11 -2.95
C ILE A 186 -14.54 -0.23 -3.78
N ALA A 187 -15.62 0.51 -3.62
CA ALA A 187 -16.78 0.50 -4.50
C ALA A 187 -16.75 1.72 -5.44
N THR A 188 -17.87 2.09 -6.07
CA THR A 188 -17.88 3.10 -7.15
C THR A 188 -17.48 4.51 -6.70
N ASN A 189 -17.84 4.94 -5.48
CA ASN A 189 -17.58 6.31 -5.00
C ASN A 189 -17.05 6.36 -3.56
N ASN A 190 -17.02 5.21 -2.89
CA ASN A 190 -16.67 5.06 -1.49
C ASN A 190 -15.88 3.76 -1.31
N TYR A 191 -15.34 3.59 -0.12
CA TYR A 191 -14.67 2.37 0.27
C TYR A 191 -15.01 2.06 1.73
N GLY A 192 -14.73 0.84 2.17
CA GLY A 192 -14.94 0.46 3.55
C GLY A 192 -14.94 -1.05 3.74
N PHE A 193 -15.71 -1.50 4.71
CA PHE A 193 -15.86 -2.92 4.99
C PHE A 193 -16.68 -3.59 3.90
N ALA A 194 -16.15 -4.67 3.35
CA ALA A 194 -16.93 -5.61 2.55
C ALA A 194 -16.77 -7.01 3.13
N GLY A 195 -17.90 -7.63 3.44
CA GLY A 195 -17.92 -8.96 4.03
C GLY A 195 -18.77 -9.97 3.27
N ASP A 196 -19.24 -9.59 2.07
CA ASP A 196 -20.12 -10.36 1.21
C ASP A 196 -21.56 -10.41 1.76
N MET A 197 -22.38 -9.47 1.30
CA MET A 197 -23.78 -9.21 1.71
C MET A 197 -23.98 -8.54 3.07
N ASN A 198 -22.92 -8.07 3.71
CA ASN A 198 -22.96 -7.33 4.98
C ASN A 198 -22.00 -6.13 4.96
N ASP A 199 -21.96 -5.44 3.83
CA ASP A 199 -20.98 -4.38 3.59
C ASP A 199 -21.33 -3.10 4.34
N PHE A 200 -20.32 -2.26 4.53
CA PHE A 200 -20.45 -0.87 4.94
C PHE A 200 -19.39 -0.01 4.21
N TYR A 201 -19.85 0.82 3.27
CA TYR A 201 -18.99 1.68 2.45
C TYR A 201 -19.12 3.16 2.83
N SER A 202 -18.13 3.65 3.55
CA SER A 202 -17.90 5.07 3.85
C SER A 202 -16.49 5.18 4.44
N PRO A 203 -15.66 6.16 4.06
CA PRO A 203 -15.97 7.40 3.34
C PRO A 203 -15.86 7.33 1.81
N ALA A 204 -16.06 8.48 1.16
CA ALA A 204 -15.77 8.69 -0.24
C ALA A 204 -14.29 8.41 -0.59
N VAL A 205 -14.06 7.96 -1.81
CA VAL A 205 -12.74 7.62 -2.35
C VAL A 205 -12.48 8.35 -3.66
N GLN A 206 -11.23 8.73 -3.88
CA GLN A 206 -10.76 9.33 -5.12
C GLN A 206 -9.57 8.56 -5.66
N ALA A 207 -9.54 8.39 -6.99
CA ALA A 207 -8.38 7.85 -7.68
C ALA A 207 -7.15 8.75 -7.45
N ASN A 208 -5.97 8.15 -7.50
CA ASN A 208 -4.66 8.79 -7.37
C ASN A 208 -4.45 9.59 -6.08
N THR A 209 -5.28 9.36 -5.06
CA THR A 209 -5.16 9.97 -3.73
C THR A 209 -4.57 8.96 -2.75
N PRO A 210 -3.51 9.31 -2.00
CA PRO A 210 -2.94 8.43 -1.00
C PRO A 210 -3.80 8.43 0.29
N TYR A 211 -3.99 7.24 0.85
CA TYR A 211 -4.79 7.02 2.04
C TYR A 211 -4.02 6.18 3.07
N VAL A 212 -4.10 6.62 4.32
CA VAL A 212 -3.95 5.79 5.52
C VAL A 212 -5.37 5.44 5.97
N THR A 213 -5.71 4.15 5.89
CA THR A 213 -6.98 3.61 6.39
C THR A 213 -6.70 2.79 7.63
N ILE A 214 -7.46 3.02 8.69
CA ILE A 214 -7.59 2.09 9.81
C ILE A 214 -9.06 1.71 9.94
N MET A 215 -9.36 0.42 9.99
CA MET A 215 -10.73 -0.09 10.14
C MET A 215 -10.81 -1.06 11.30
N ASN A 216 -11.66 -0.75 12.28
CA ASN A 216 -12.07 -1.66 13.33
C ASN A 216 -13.39 -2.33 12.93
N VAL A 217 -13.45 -3.64 13.11
CA VAL A 217 -14.70 -4.43 13.04
C VAL A 217 -14.98 -4.95 14.44
N ASN A 218 -16.03 -4.45 15.11
CA ASN A 218 -16.40 -4.82 16.47
C ASN A 218 -17.81 -5.37 16.51
N ASN A 219 -17.91 -6.68 16.57
CA ASN A 219 -19.19 -7.36 16.50
C ASN A 219 -19.93 -7.48 17.83
N ASN A 220 -19.32 -7.03 18.92
CA ASN A 220 -20.02 -6.94 20.20
C ASN A 220 -21.03 -5.79 20.22
N LEU A 221 -21.00 -4.91 19.21
CA LEU A 221 -21.91 -3.79 19.05
C LEU A 221 -23.05 -4.15 18.09
N ALA A 222 -24.28 -3.83 18.46
CA ALA A 222 -25.45 -3.99 17.59
C ALA A 222 -25.50 -2.93 16.47
N THR A 223 -24.92 -1.74 16.72
CA THR A 223 -24.82 -0.64 15.76
C THR A 223 -23.43 -0.01 15.86
N GLY A 224 -22.95 0.63 14.79
CA GLY A 224 -21.59 1.20 14.78
C GLY A 224 -20.50 0.12 14.87
N ASN A 225 -20.78 -1.08 14.37
CA ASN A 225 -19.89 -2.23 14.43
C ASN A 225 -18.73 -2.15 13.42
N ILE A 226 -18.77 -1.18 12.49
CA ILE A 226 -17.65 -0.83 11.62
C ILE A 226 -17.23 0.60 11.91
N ILE A 227 -15.94 0.80 12.19
CA ILE A 227 -15.37 2.11 12.47
C ILE A 227 -14.16 2.31 11.56
N ILE A 228 -14.20 3.34 10.72
CA ILE A 228 -13.16 3.63 9.72
C ILE A 228 -12.55 4.99 9.99
N TYR A 229 -11.23 5.05 10.02
CA TYR A 229 -10.42 6.25 10.08
C TYR A 229 -9.69 6.41 8.75
N THR A 230 -9.80 7.59 8.15
CA THR A 230 -9.26 7.88 6.82
C THR A 230 -8.47 9.17 6.85
N ASN A 231 -7.14 9.08 6.81
CA ASN A 231 -6.27 10.25 6.91
C ASN A 231 -6.67 11.17 8.08
N SER A 232 -7.17 10.60 9.19
CA SER A 232 -7.71 11.36 10.31
C SER A 232 -7.77 10.50 11.57
N ASN A 233 -7.75 11.15 12.74
CA ASN A 233 -8.09 10.54 14.03
C ASN A 233 -9.59 10.58 14.33
N THR A 234 -10.39 11.21 13.47
CA THR A 234 -11.85 11.21 13.57
C THR A 234 -12.40 10.03 12.77
N ALA A 235 -13.21 9.21 13.43
CA ALA A 235 -13.82 8.04 12.82
C ALA A 235 -15.12 8.38 12.10
N ILE A 236 -15.41 7.60 11.07
CA ILE A 236 -16.76 7.37 10.56
C ILE A 236 -17.20 6.00 11.05
N SER A 237 -18.34 5.95 11.72
CA SER A 237 -18.94 4.70 12.17
C SER A 237 -20.18 4.37 11.35
N GLY A 238 -20.46 3.07 11.25
CA GLY A 238 -21.70 2.59 10.69
C GLY A 238 -21.98 1.14 11.02
N THR A 239 -23.11 0.68 10.54
CA THR A 239 -23.62 -0.67 10.81
C THR A 239 -23.67 -1.46 9.51
N THR A 240 -23.20 -2.70 9.55
CA THR A 240 -23.26 -3.61 8.39
C THR A 240 -24.68 -3.98 7.98
N GLY A 241 -24.91 -4.14 6.67
CA GLY A 241 -26.23 -4.49 6.11
C GLY A 241 -26.80 -5.84 6.55
N GLY A 242 -25.96 -6.76 7.06
CA GLY A 242 -26.36 -8.09 7.55
C GLY A 242 -26.44 -8.22 9.08
N GLY A 243 -26.21 -7.13 9.82
CA GLY A 243 -26.15 -7.13 11.29
C GLY A 243 -24.93 -7.87 11.87
N SER A 244 -24.79 -7.84 13.19
CA SER A 244 -23.62 -8.41 13.89
C SER A 244 -23.54 -9.94 13.82
N ALA A 245 -24.63 -10.66 13.58
CA ALA A 245 -24.56 -12.12 13.43
C ALA A 245 -23.69 -12.56 12.21
N SER A 246 -23.45 -11.64 11.28
CA SER A 246 -22.85 -11.89 9.97
C SER A 246 -21.35 -11.55 9.86
N LEU A 247 -20.63 -11.18 10.94
CA LEU A 247 -19.22 -10.71 10.84
C LEU A 247 -18.14 -11.78 11.07
N ASN A 248 -18.49 -13.07 10.99
CA ASN A 248 -17.54 -14.17 11.25
C ASN A 248 -16.50 -14.30 10.14
N VAL A 249 -15.21 -14.16 10.46
CA VAL A 249 -14.17 -14.30 9.43
C VAL A 249 -13.97 -15.77 8.98
N GLY A 250 -13.84 -15.98 7.66
CA GLY A 250 -13.48 -17.25 7.06
C GLY A 250 -11.98 -17.56 7.10
N GLY A 251 -11.60 -18.80 6.78
CA GLY A 251 -10.21 -19.28 6.87
C GLY A 251 -9.65 -19.92 5.61
N VAL A 252 -10.12 -19.52 4.42
CA VAL A 252 -9.68 -20.13 3.14
C VAL A 252 -8.41 -19.47 2.61
N ALA A 253 -8.40 -18.15 2.52
CA ALA A 253 -7.25 -17.40 2.07
C ALA A 253 -7.17 -16.04 2.78
N PHE A 254 -5.95 -15.56 2.97
CA PHE A 254 -5.64 -14.18 3.24
C PHE A 254 -4.90 -13.60 2.04
N ALA A 255 -5.31 -12.42 1.57
CA ALA A 255 -4.73 -11.85 0.37
C ALA A 255 -4.63 -10.33 0.43
N VAL A 256 -3.63 -9.79 -0.29
CA VAL A 256 -3.43 -8.36 -0.53
C VAL A 256 -3.42 -8.12 -2.04
N GLY A 257 -4.10 -7.07 -2.47
CA GLY A 257 -4.30 -6.73 -3.88
C GLY A 257 -5.47 -7.43 -4.56
N GLY A 258 -6.36 -8.06 -3.80
CA GLY A 258 -7.60 -8.65 -4.29
C GLY A 258 -8.22 -9.62 -3.29
N ARG A 259 -9.23 -10.36 -3.75
CA ARG A 259 -9.64 -11.63 -3.13
C ARG A 259 -9.22 -12.78 -4.03
N LEU A 260 -9.20 -13.99 -3.49
CA LEU A 260 -8.84 -15.17 -4.25
C LEU A 260 -9.73 -15.26 -5.52
N TYR A 261 -9.08 -15.27 -6.69
CA TYR A 261 -9.66 -15.35 -8.04
C TYR A 261 -10.39 -14.12 -8.62
N GLU A 262 -10.63 -13.04 -7.88
CA GLU A 262 -11.46 -11.93 -8.38
C GLU A 262 -11.30 -10.61 -7.59
N GLN A 263 -11.95 -9.54 -8.05
CA GLN A 263 -11.94 -8.19 -7.46
C GLN A 263 -10.53 -7.66 -7.16
N PHE A 264 -9.63 -7.86 -8.13
CA PHE A 264 -8.24 -7.43 -8.04
C PHE A 264 -8.11 -5.91 -7.97
N PHE A 265 -7.13 -5.47 -7.20
CA PHE A 265 -6.81 -4.07 -7.01
C PHE A 265 -5.90 -3.54 -8.12
N GLY A 266 -6.16 -2.32 -8.57
CA GLY A 266 -5.30 -1.57 -9.47
C GLY A 266 -4.74 -0.32 -8.78
N GLY A 267 -3.48 -0.37 -8.33
CA GLY A 267 -2.86 0.74 -7.61
C GLY A 267 -1.65 0.35 -6.77
N LEU A 268 -1.32 1.20 -5.81
CA LEU A 268 -0.22 1.00 -4.88
C LEU A 268 -0.73 0.58 -3.51
N ILE A 269 -0.08 -0.41 -2.90
CA ILE A 269 -0.18 -0.71 -1.46
C ILE A 269 1.24 -0.68 -0.90
N SER A 270 1.45 0.09 0.15
CA SER A 270 2.79 0.28 0.75
C SER A 270 2.95 -0.41 2.09
N GLU A 271 1.87 -0.60 2.84
CA GLU A 271 1.92 -1.20 4.17
C GLU A 271 0.56 -1.75 4.57
N VAL A 272 0.56 -2.94 5.18
CA VAL A 272 -0.64 -3.61 5.70
C VAL A 272 -0.32 -4.14 7.09
N ILE A 273 -1.20 -3.84 8.05
CA ILE A 273 -1.14 -4.34 9.42
C ILE A 273 -2.50 -4.94 9.78
N VAL A 274 -2.49 -6.09 10.42
CA VAL A 274 -3.69 -6.75 10.94
C VAL A 274 -3.53 -6.98 12.42
N PHE A 275 -4.56 -6.62 13.18
CA PHE A 275 -4.66 -6.89 14.61
C PHE A 275 -5.80 -7.86 14.87
N ASP A 276 -5.56 -8.84 15.73
CA ASP A 276 -6.55 -9.83 16.17
C ASP A 276 -7.48 -9.28 17.27
N ARG A 277 -7.75 -7.98 17.23
CA ARG A 277 -8.64 -7.25 18.12
C ARG A 277 -8.95 -5.87 17.56
N ASN A 278 -9.89 -5.17 18.20
CA ASN A 278 -10.08 -3.76 17.95
C ASN A 278 -8.96 -2.91 18.56
N LEU A 279 -8.61 -1.84 17.85
CA LEU A 279 -7.70 -0.80 18.29
C LEU A 279 -8.43 0.27 19.10
N ASN A 280 -7.81 0.76 20.17
CA ASN A 280 -8.32 1.89 20.94
C ASN A 280 -7.85 3.24 20.33
N SER A 281 -8.37 4.36 20.82
CA SER A 281 -8.07 5.69 20.27
C SER A 281 -6.60 6.08 20.34
N GLU A 282 -5.89 5.72 21.41
CA GLU A 282 -4.45 6.02 21.56
C GLU A 282 -3.61 5.25 20.54
N GLU A 283 -3.95 3.99 20.31
CA GLU A 283 -3.35 3.14 19.29
C GLU A 283 -3.61 3.68 17.88
N ILE A 284 -4.84 4.08 17.59
CA ILE A 284 -5.21 4.73 16.31
C ILE A 284 -4.36 5.99 16.07
N VAL A 285 -4.27 6.87 17.08
CA VAL A 285 -3.48 8.10 17.00
C VAL A 285 -2.01 7.79 16.76
N SER A 286 -1.45 6.77 17.43
CA SER A 286 -0.05 6.42 17.23
C SER A 286 0.23 5.82 15.85
N ILE A 287 -0.64 4.92 15.37
CA ILE A 287 -0.55 4.35 14.01
C ILE A 287 -0.64 5.45 12.95
N ASN A 288 -1.61 6.36 13.06
CA ASN A 288 -1.75 7.50 12.15
C ASN A 288 -0.52 8.42 12.17
N ARG A 289 0.01 8.71 13.36
CA ARG A 289 1.23 9.52 13.51
C ARG A 289 2.42 8.85 12.82
N TYR A 290 2.59 7.55 13.00
CA TYR A 290 3.66 6.78 12.36
C TYR A 290 3.51 6.78 10.83
N LEU A 291 2.37 6.35 10.31
CA LEU A 291 2.15 6.21 8.87
C LEU A 291 2.08 7.56 8.15
N GLY A 292 1.46 8.57 8.78
CA GLY A 292 1.43 9.93 8.26
C GLY A 292 2.83 10.54 8.11
N LYS A 293 3.72 10.30 9.08
CA LYS A 293 5.14 10.70 8.99
C LYS A 293 5.90 9.90 7.94
N LYS A 294 5.78 8.56 7.95
CA LYS A 294 6.54 7.68 7.04
C LYS A 294 6.23 7.97 5.58
N TYR A 295 4.95 8.09 5.25
CA TYR A 295 4.49 8.29 3.88
C TYR A 295 4.19 9.76 3.55
N ASN A 296 4.50 10.71 4.43
CA ASN A 296 4.18 12.13 4.24
C ASN A 296 2.70 12.37 3.84
N ILE A 297 1.78 11.65 4.50
CA ILE A 297 0.34 11.79 4.31
C ILE A 297 -0.21 12.63 5.46
N LYS A 298 -0.94 13.70 5.13
CA LYS A 298 -1.55 14.57 6.14
C LYS A 298 -2.67 13.82 6.87
N ILE A 299 -2.56 13.77 8.20
CA ILE A 299 -3.62 13.31 9.10
C ILE A 299 -4.35 14.55 9.63
N ASN A 300 -5.67 14.61 9.43
CA ASN A 300 -6.53 15.71 9.88
C ASN A 300 -7.20 15.43 11.22
#